data_AF-A0A397CTW2-F1
#
_entry.id   AF-A0A397CTW2-F1
#
_cell.length_a   1.000
_cell.length_b   1.000
_cell.length_c   1.000
_cell.angle_alpha   90.00
_cell.angle_beta   90.00
_cell.angle_gamma   90.00
#
_symmetry.space_group_name_H-M   'P 1'
#
loop_
_entity.id
_entity.type
_entity.pdbx_description
1 polymer ?
#
loop_
_entity_poly.entity_id
_entity_poly.type
_entity_poly.pdbx_seq_one_letter_code
_entity_poly.pdbx_strand_id
1 'polypeptide(L)'
;MEPAATTTTAITAATMSGANDPVSPSALPLSRAVTFTTATTYLFDIAYGGSALPKTTGPPIGLAPSHTHITHVDLGTSAHCRRGSVRKFTHLERIDMLKRAEYHVQDIAAFCVEALAIRKSRAIAADEARAEKQHMKRMLEETLSEQQQRATPFRRRMTMMDPSARLTIEA
;
A
#
# COMPACT_ATOMS: atom_id res chain seq x y z
N MET A 1 21.99 30.84 25.33
CA MET A 1 21.08 31.92 24.89
C MET A 1 20.45 31.44 23.59
N GLU A 2 19.27 30.83 23.72
CA GLU A 2 18.39 30.33 22.65
C GLU A 2 17.75 31.53 21.89
N PRO A 3 17.19 31.30 20.68
CA PRO A 3 15.74 31.07 20.69
C PRO A 3 15.21 30.00 19.72
N ALA A 4 14.37 29.15 20.31
CA ALA A 4 13.40 28.23 19.76
C ALA A 4 12.54 28.80 18.62
N ALA A 5 12.44 28.06 17.51
CA ALA A 5 11.49 28.33 16.45
C ALA A 5 10.17 27.59 16.71
N THR A 6 9.15 28.35 17.12
CA THR A 6 7.76 27.91 17.23
C THR A 6 7.09 27.96 15.84
N THR A 7 6.72 26.80 15.29
CA THR A 7 5.94 26.73 14.04
C THR A 7 4.45 26.76 14.37
N THR A 8 3.83 27.93 14.23
CA THR A 8 2.39 28.16 14.34
C THR A 8 1.69 27.83 13.02
N THR A 9 0.85 26.80 13.03
CA THR A 9 -0.06 26.46 11.91
C THR A 9 -1.25 27.43 11.92
N ALA A 10 -1.29 28.38 10.99
CA ALA A 10 -2.48 29.19 10.73
C ALA A 10 -3.36 28.51 9.68
N ILE A 11 -4.58 28.12 10.08
CA ILE A 11 -5.63 27.64 9.18
C ILE A 11 -6.43 28.86 8.73
N THR A 12 -6.24 29.30 7.49
CA THR A 12 -7.01 30.41 6.90
C THR A 12 -8.44 29.96 6.65
N ALA A 13 -9.38 30.47 7.46
CA ALA A 13 -10.81 30.30 7.27
C ALA A 13 -11.31 31.12 6.08
N ALA A 14 -12.06 30.49 5.18
CA ALA A 14 -12.69 31.16 4.05
C ALA A 14 -13.85 32.04 4.53
N THR A 15 -13.77 33.34 4.24
CA THR A 15 -14.82 34.34 4.49
C THR A 15 -15.92 34.19 3.43
N MET A 16 -17.12 33.75 3.84
CA MET A 16 -18.31 33.79 2.99
C MET A 16 -18.97 35.18 3.13
N SER A 17 -18.77 36.06 2.14
CA SER A 17 -19.51 37.32 2.02
C SER A 17 -20.71 37.10 1.10
N GLY A 18 -21.92 37.25 1.65
CA GLY A 18 -23.16 37.20 0.90
C GLY A 18 -23.50 38.55 0.29
N ALA A 19 -23.69 38.57 -1.03
CA ALA A 19 -24.40 39.63 -1.75
C ALA A 19 -25.28 38.97 -2.81
N ASN A 20 -26.59 39.23 -2.74
CA ASN A 20 -27.60 38.75 -3.67
C ASN A 20 -27.49 39.50 -5.01
N ASP A 21 -27.37 38.75 -6.11
CA ASP A 21 -27.60 39.22 -7.48
C ASP A 21 -28.36 38.15 -8.29
N PRO A 22 -29.15 38.54 -9.31
CA PRO A 22 -30.26 37.73 -9.83
C PRO A 22 -29.84 36.61 -10.78
N VAL A 23 -30.67 35.57 -10.77
CA VAL A 23 -30.52 34.26 -11.42
C VAL A 23 -30.43 34.36 -12.95
N SER A 24 -29.29 33.92 -13.51
CA SER A 24 -29.12 33.58 -14.93
C SER A 24 -28.99 32.05 -15.08
N PRO A 25 -29.89 31.35 -15.80
CA PRO A 25 -29.97 29.89 -15.78
C PRO A 25 -29.16 29.27 -16.93
N SER A 26 -27.83 29.37 -16.92
CA SER A 26 -27.00 28.57 -17.84
C SER A 26 -25.54 28.38 -17.44
N ALA A 27 -25.23 28.34 -16.15
CA ALA A 27 -23.91 27.92 -15.69
C ALA A 27 -23.99 26.47 -15.20
N LEU A 28 -23.53 25.53 -16.04
CA LEU A 28 -23.19 24.18 -15.56
C LEU A 28 -22.25 24.35 -14.36
N PRO A 29 -22.40 23.57 -13.27
CA PRO A 29 -21.60 23.75 -12.08
C PRO A 29 -20.13 23.63 -12.46
N LEU A 30 -19.40 24.74 -12.35
CA LEU A 30 -17.96 24.78 -12.59
C LEU A 30 -17.34 23.76 -11.65
N SER A 31 -16.83 22.66 -12.22
CA SER A 31 -16.24 21.60 -11.41
C SER A 31 -15.09 22.23 -10.65
N ARG A 32 -15.18 22.21 -9.31
CA ARG A 32 -14.09 22.66 -8.46
C ARG A 32 -12.93 21.69 -8.66
N ALA A 33 -11.98 22.08 -9.51
CA ALA A 33 -10.79 21.29 -9.78
C ALA A 33 -9.64 21.75 -8.88
N VAL A 34 -8.98 20.79 -8.24
CA VAL A 34 -7.74 21.05 -7.49
C VAL A 34 -6.58 21.03 -8.48
N THR A 35 -5.84 22.13 -8.55
CA THR A 35 -4.66 22.27 -9.41
C THR A 35 -3.40 22.45 -8.58
N PHE A 36 -2.36 21.67 -8.89
CA PHE A 36 -1.04 21.82 -8.29
C PHE A 36 -0.22 22.80 -9.13
N THR A 37 0.24 23.88 -8.53
CA THR A 37 1.02 24.93 -9.21
C THR A 37 2.50 24.83 -8.95
N THR A 38 2.92 24.34 -7.78
CA THR A 38 4.33 24.32 -7.39
C THR A 38 4.74 22.94 -6.90
N ALA A 39 5.87 22.44 -7.38
CA ALA A 39 6.56 21.29 -6.82
C ALA A 39 7.77 21.75 -6.02
N THR A 40 7.85 21.31 -4.77
CA THR A 40 9.04 21.50 -3.92
C THR A 40 9.80 20.19 -3.87
N THR A 41 11.08 20.21 -4.26
CA THR A 41 11.97 19.04 -4.23
C THR A 41 13.00 19.23 -3.13
N TYR A 42 13.13 18.23 -2.26
CA TYR A 42 14.14 18.17 -1.21
C TYR A 42 15.21 17.16 -1.63
N LEU A 43 16.47 17.60 -1.66
CA LEU A 43 17.61 16.74 -1.94
C LEU A 43 18.21 16.26 -0.62
N PHE A 44 18.44 14.96 -0.50
CA PHE A 44 19.03 14.35 0.69
C PHE A 44 20.29 13.57 0.29
N ASP A 45 21.26 13.56 1.19
CA ASP A 45 22.41 12.70 1.06
C ASP A 45 22.02 11.23 1.30
N ILE A 46 22.89 10.32 0.85
CA ILE A 46 22.70 8.89 1.04
C ILE A 46 23.04 8.52 2.47
N ALA A 47 22.19 7.73 3.11
CA ALA A 47 22.44 7.19 4.44
C ALA A 47 21.99 5.72 4.55
N TYR A 48 22.30 5.09 5.67
CA TYR A 48 21.69 3.81 6.04
C TYR A 48 20.18 3.97 6.27
N GLY A 49 19.38 3.05 5.74
CA GLY A 49 17.92 3.06 5.90
C GLY A 49 17.36 1.67 6.19
N GLY A 50 17.31 1.26 7.46
CA GLY A 50 16.88 -0.08 7.87
C GLY A 50 15.47 -0.50 7.45
N SER A 51 14.59 0.47 7.14
CA SER A 51 13.24 0.20 6.61
C SER A 51 13.21 -0.14 5.12
N ALA A 52 14.20 0.34 4.35
CA ALA A 52 14.28 0.23 2.89
C ALA A 52 14.94 -1.09 2.46
N LEU A 53 14.41 -2.22 2.96
CA LEU A 53 15.01 -3.53 2.74
C LEU A 53 14.98 -3.93 1.27
N PRO A 54 16.15 -4.13 0.62
CA PRO A 54 16.19 -4.65 -0.73
C PRO A 54 15.71 -6.10 -0.75
N LYS A 55 14.99 -6.47 -1.82
CA LYS A 55 14.62 -7.87 -2.08
C LYS A 55 15.85 -8.76 -2.27
N THR A 56 16.93 -8.20 -2.82
CA THR A 56 18.22 -8.87 -3.04
C THR A 56 19.17 -8.67 -1.86
N THR A 57 20.31 -9.35 -1.88
CA THR A 57 21.35 -9.28 -0.84
C THR A 57 21.96 -7.89 -0.69
N GLY A 58 22.74 -7.68 0.38
CA GLY A 58 23.46 -6.43 0.62
C GLY A 58 22.72 -5.45 1.53
N PRO A 59 23.36 -4.30 1.83
CA PRO A 59 22.86 -3.37 2.82
C PRO A 59 21.67 -2.59 2.24
N PRO A 60 20.71 -2.18 3.08
CA PRO A 60 19.69 -1.23 2.67
C PRO A 60 20.29 0.18 2.64
N ILE A 61 19.80 0.98 1.70
CA ILE A 61 20.17 2.40 1.57
C ILE A 61 18.91 3.25 1.69
N GLY A 62 19.06 4.42 2.28
CA GLY A 62 18.00 5.38 2.48
C GLY A 62 18.52 6.79 2.29
N LEU A 63 17.72 7.73 2.79
CA LEU A 63 18.02 9.15 2.78
C LEU A 63 18.51 9.57 4.16
N ALA A 64 19.42 10.54 4.20
CA ALA A 64 19.84 11.17 5.43
C ALA A 64 18.65 11.82 6.17
N PRO A 65 18.73 12.01 7.50
CA PRO A 65 17.65 12.65 8.27
C PRO A 65 17.36 14.09 7.84
N SER A 66 18.37 14.78 7.30
CA SER A 66 18.30 16.18 6.89
C SER A 66 18.57 16.32 5.39
N HIS A 67 17.87 17.24 4.76
CA HIS A 67 18.08 17.58 3.35
C HIS A 67 19.22 18.61 3.23
N THR A 68 19.92 18.59 2.10
CA THR A 68 21.00 19.53 1.78
C THR A 68 20.54 20.67 0.89
N HIS A 69 19.48 20.47 0.10
CA HIS A 69 18.99 21.47 -0.84
C HIS A 69 17.47 21.41 -1.00
N ILE A 70 16.86 22.56 -1.27
CA ILE A 70 15.44 22.69 -1.62
C ILE A 70 15.34 23.42 -2.96
N THR A 71 14.61 22.85 -3.93
CA THR A 71 14.24 23.54 -5.17
C THR A 71 12.73 23.68 -5.29
N HIS A 72 12.29 24.77 -5.89
CA HIS A 72 10.89 25.01 -6.24
C HIS A 72 10.76 25.08 -7.75
N VAL A 73 9.78 24.37 -8.29
CA VAL A 73 9.49 24.32 -9.73
C VAL A 73 8.03 24.67 -9.94
N ASP A 74 7.78 25.61 -10.84
CA ASP A 74 6.44 25.91 -11.32
C ASP A 74 5.96 24.80 -12.27
N LEU A 75 4.87 24.15 -11.88
CA LEU A 75 4.26 23.05 -12.63
C LEU A 75 3.47 23.55 -13.84
N GLY A 76 3.06 24.82 -13.87
CA GLY A 76 2.34 25.41 -15.01
C GLY A 76 3.18 25.49 -16.28
N THR A 77 4.51 25.57 -16.13
CA THR A 77 5.48 25.60 -17.25
C THR A 77 6.18 24.26 -17.47
N SER A 78 5.94 23.28 -16.59
CA SER A 78 6.62 21.98 -16.63
C SER A 78 6.04 21.08 -17.72
N ALA A 79 6.93 20.49 -18.54
CA ALA A 79 6.52 19.46 -19.49
C ALA A 79 6.10 18.19 -18.72
N HIS A 80 4.98 17.58 -19.10
CA HIS A 80 4.53 16.31 -18.52
C HIS A 80 5.62 15.24 -18.70
N CYS A 81 6.15 14.76 -17.58
CA CYS A 81 7.14 13.71 -17.58
C CYS A 81 6.50 12.36 -17.94
N ARG A 82 7.15 11.61 -18.84
CA ARG A 82 6.72 10.24 -19.19
C ARG A 82 6.84 9.35 -17.94
N ARG A 83 5.87 8.45 -17.75
CA ARG A 83 5.96 7.41 -16.71
C ARG A 83 7.18 6.53 -16.99
N GLY A 84 8.22 6.68 -16.17
CA GLY A 84 9.40 5.83 -16.18
C GLY A 84 9.49 4.97 -14.93
N SER A 85 10.27 3.90 -14.98
CA SER A 85 10.71 3.19 -13.79
C SER A 85 11.97 3.85 -13.26
N VAL A 86 12.05 4.04 -11.94
CA VAL A 86 13.30 4.43 -11.28
C VAL A 86 14.28 3.26 -11.35
N ARG A 87 15.56 3.57 -11.54
CA ARG A 87 16.66 2.58 -11.57
C ARG A 87 16.77 1.89 -10.21
N LYS A 88 17.04 0.59 -10.22
CA LYS A 88 17.34 -0.19 -9.00
C LYS A 88 18.84 -0.40 -8.90
N PHE A 89 19.39 -0.12 -7.72
CA PHE A 89 20.80 -0.37 -7.43
C PHE A 89 21.04 -1.86 -7.17
N THR A 90 22.20 -2.36 -7.61
CA THR A 90 22.74 -3.67 -7.28
C THR A 90 23.34 -3.67 -5.86
N HIS A 91 23.71 -4.84 -5.33
CA HIS A 91 24.28 -4.91 -3.98
C HIS A 91 25.65 -4.22 -3.88
N LEU A 92 26.49 -4.29 -4.93
CA LEU A 92 27.82 -3.66 -4.95
C LEU A 92 27.70 -2.15 -5.00
N GLU A 93 26.79 -1.62 -5.83
CA GLU A 93 26.52 -0.19 -5.90
C GLU A 93 26.05 0.36 -4.56
N ARG A 94 25.21 -0.37 -3.82
CA ARG A 94 24.79 0.06 -2.48
C ARG A 94 25.94 0.09 -1.48
N ILE A 95 26.84 -0.89 -1.54
CA ILE A 95 28.04 -0.90 -0.69
C ILE A 95 28.94 0.29 -1.03
N ASP A 96 29.16 0.55 -2.32
CA ASP A 96 29.96 1.67 -2.80
C ASP A 96 29.36 3.02 -2.40
N MET A 97 28.04 3.17 -2.50
CA MET A 97 27.31 4.36 -2.04
C MET A 97 27.50 4.61 -0.53
N LEU A 98 27.42 3.56 0.30
CA LEU A 98 27.63 3.70 1.75
C LEU A 98 29.10 4.00 2.09
N LYS A 99 30.06 3.41 1.37
CA LYS A 99 31.48 3.76 1.53
C LYS A 99 31.75 5.23 1.21
N ARG A 100 31.13 5.76 0.15
CA ARG A 100 31.22 7.18 -0.22
C ARG A 100 30.55 8.10 0.79
N ALA A 101 29.53 7.62 1.50
CA ALA A 101 28.92 8.28 2.63
C ALA A 101 29.68 8.02 3.96
N GLU A 102 30.94 7.61 3.87
CA GLU A 102 31.87 7.46 5.01
C GLU A 102 31.46 6.42 6.07
N TYR A 103 30.57 5.49 5.72
CA TYR A 103 30.28 4.36 6.60
C TYR A 103 31.45 3.39 6.66
N HIS A 104 31.76 2.92 7.87
CA HIS A 104 32.82 1.95 8.07
C HIS A 104 32.43 0.59 7.48
N VAL A 105 33.41 -0.14 6.92
CA VAL A 105 33.15 -1.43 6.24
C VAL A 105 32.54 -2.47 7.19
N GLN A 106 32.91 -2.43 8.47
CA GLN A 106 32.34 -3.32 9.49
C GLN A 106 30.84 -3.05 9.72
N ASP A 107 30.43 -1.78 9.74
CA ASP A 107 29.03 -1.40 9.90
C ASP A 107 28.22 -1.82 8.67
N ILE A 108 28.78 -1.62 7.47
CA ILE A 108 28.14 -2.08 6.23
C ILE A 108 27.91 -3.60 6.24
N ALA A 109 28.88 -4.37 6.75
CA ALA A 109 28.72 -5.81 6.93
C ALA A 109 27.61 -6.14 7.94
N ALA A 110 27.56 -5.44 9.08
CA ALA A 110 26.49 -5.58 10.07
C ALA A 110 25.11 -5.30 9.46
N PHE A 111 24.98 -4.23 8.66
CA PHE A 111 23.75 -3.90 7.94
C PHE A 111 23.29 -5.01 6.99
N CYS A 112 24.23 -5.70 6.33
CA CYS A 112 23.90 -6.83 5.45
C CYS A 112 23.32 -8.01 6.24
N VAL A 113 23.90 -8.30 7.41
CA VAL A 113 23.46 -9.37 8.31
C VAL A 113 22.08 -9.05 8.87
N GLU A 114 21.88 -7.82 9.37
CA GLU A 114 20.59 -7.35 9.88
C GLU A 114 19.51 -7.44 8.79
N ALA A 115 19.79 -6.94 7.59
CA ALA A 115 18.85 -6.99 6.48
C ALA A 115 18.45 -8.42 6.09
N LEU A 116 19.39 -9.38 6.19
CA LEU A 116 19.10 -10.79 5.98
C LEU A 116 18.19 -11.35 7.07
N ALA A 117 18.45 -11.03 8.34
CA ALA A 117 17.63 -11.47 9.46
C ALA A 117 16.19 -10.95 9.33
N ILE A 118 16.01 -9.66 9.00
CA ILE A 118 14.67 -9.09 8.83
C ILE A 118 13.94 -9.71 7.64
N ARG A 119 14.63 -9.97 6.51
CA ARG A 119 14.00 -10.66 5.36
C ARG A 119 13.49 -12.05 5.75
N LYS A 120 14.29 -12.83 6.48
CA LYS A 120 13.89 -14.16 6.94
C LYS A 120 12.69 -14.08 7.87
N SER A 121 12.74 -13.19 8.86
CA SER A 121 11.62 -12.96 9.80
C SER A 121 10.33 -12.56 9.07
N ARG A 122 10.41 -11.64 8.10
CA ARG A 122 9.25 -11.21 7.29
C ARG A 122 8.69 -12.32 6.42
N ALA A 123 9.54 -13.19 5.86
CA ALA A 123 9.08 -14.32 5.06
C ALA A 123 8.27 -15.31 5.92
N ILE A 124 8.79 -15.65 7.10
CA ILE A 124 8.11 -16.55 8.06
C ILE A 124 6.76 -15.95 8.47
N ALA A 125 6.74 -14.70 8.93
CA ALA A 125 5.50 -14.03 9.34
C ALA A 125 4.47 -13.91 8.20
N ALA A 126 4.93 -13.68 6.96
CA ALA A 126 4.05 -13.62 5.81
C ALA A 126 3.44 -15.00 5.47
N ASP A 127 4.20 -16.07 5.64
CA ASP A 127 3.71 -17.44 5.41
C ASP A 127 2.71 -17.85 6.49
N GLU A 128 2.97 -17.53 7.76
CA GLU A 128 2.03 -17.73 8.88
C GLU A 128 0.71 -16.97 8.65
N ALA A 129 0.79 -15.68 8.32
CA ALA A 129 -0.40 -14.86 8.04
C ALA A 129 -1.20 -15.39 6.83
N ARG A 130 -0.54 -15.95 5.82
CA ARG A 130 -1.20 -16.61 4.68
C ARG A 130 -1.91 -17.89 5.10
N ALA A 131 -1.27 -18.71 5.95
CA ALA A 131 -1.86 -19.93 6.46
C ALA A 131 -3.11 -19.65 7.32
N GLU A 132 -3.04 -18.66 8.21
CA GLU A 132 -4.17 -18.21 9.03
C GLU A 132 -5.32 -17.70 8.16
N LYS A 133 -5.03 -16.84 7.18
CA LYS A 133 -6.05 -16.34 6.25
C LYS A 133 -6.71 -17.46 5.46
N GLN A 134 -5.95 -18.47 5.05
CA GLN A 134 -6.51 -19.64 4.35
C GLN A 134 -7.37 -20.50 5.28
N HIS A 135 -6.95 -20.71 6.53
CA HIS A 135 -7.73 -21.46 7.51
C HIS A 135 -9.05 -20.76 7.81
N MET A 136 -9.02 -19.45 8.11
CA MET A 136 -10.23 -18.66 8.35
C MET A 136 -11.16 -18.66 7.13
N LYS A 137 -10.62 -18.58 5.92
CA LYS A 137 -11.41 -18.67 4.68
C LYS A 137 -12.13 -20.02 4.57
N ARG A 138 -11.44 -21.14 4.86
CA ARG A 138 -12.05 -22.48 4.84
C ARG A 138 -13.17 -22.62 5.87
N MET A 139 -12.97 -22.15 7.09
CA MET A 139 -14.00 -22.14 8.13
C MET A 139 -15.22 -21.30 7.74
N LEU A 140 -15.01 -20.15 7.10
CA LEU A 140 -16.12 -19.33 6.60
C LEU A 140 -16.87 -20.02 5.46
N GLU A 141 -16.17 -20.67 4.52
CA GLU A 141 -16.82 -21.43 3.45
C GLU A 141 -17.62 -22.62 4.00
N GLU A 142 -17.09 -23.33 4.99
CA GLU A 142 -17.77 -24.43 5.67
C GLU A 142 -19.04 -23.94 6.38
N THR A 143 -18.96 -22.89 7.21
CA THR A 143 -20.12 -22.32 7.90
C THR A 143 -21.20 -21.78 6.96
N LEU A 144 -20.82 -21.14 5.84
CA LEU A 144 -21.77 -20.71 4.81
C LEU A 144 -22.46 -21.90 4.13
N SER A 145 -21.71 -22.97 3.85
CA SER A 145 -22.26 -24.19 3.25
C SER A 145 -23.25 -24.90 4.19
N GLU A 146 -22.95 -24.98 5.49
CA GLU A 146 -23.86 -25.54 6.50
C GLU A 146 -25.14 -24.70 6.64
N GLN A 147 -25.02 -23.37 6.65
CA GLN A 147 -26.19 -22.49 6.70
C GLN A 147 -27.08 -22.64 5.46
N GLN A 148 -26.49 -22.77 4.27
CA GLN A 148 -27.24 -22.99 3.03
C GLN A 148 -27.96 -24.34 3.02
N GLN A 149 -27.32 -25.41 3.53
CA GLN A 149 -27.95 -26.72 3.68
C GLN A 149 -29.10 -26.72 4.70
N ARG A 150 -28.97 -26.00 5.82
CA ARG A 150 -30.07 -25.83 6.80
C ARG A 150 -31.21 -24.96 6.26
N ALA A 151 -30.91 -23.96 5.43
CA ALA A 151 -31.89 -23.03 4.87
C ALA A 151 -32.65 -23.58 3.66
N THR A 152 -32.15 -24.62 2.98
CA THR A 152 -32.95 -25.36 2.00
C THR A 152 -33.91 -26.28 2.76
N PRO A 153 -35.23 -25.99 2.83
CA PRO A 153 -36.15 -27.01 3.30
C PRO A 153 -36.03 -28.16 2.32
N PHE A 154 -35.72 -29.33 2.87
CA PHE A 154 -35.78 -30.62 2.23
C PHE A 154 -37.07 -30.67 1.39
N ARG A 155 -36.98 -30.35 0.09
CA ARG A 155 -37.98 -30.80 -0.87
C ARG A 155 -37.82 -32.32 -0.83
N ARG A 156 -38.59 -32.98 0.06
CA ARG A 156 -39.00 -34.36 -0.11
C ARG A 156 -39.46 -34.45 -1.56
N ARG A 157 -38.58 -34.92 -2.45
CA ARG A 157 -39.05 -35.59 -3.65
C ARG A 157 -39.85 -36.77 -3.10
N MET A 158 -41.17 -36.64 -3.09
CA MET A 158 -42.03 -37.81 -3.19
C MET A 158 -41.59 -38.50 -4.47
N THR A 159 -40.66 -39.44 -4.38
CA THR A 159 -40.58 -40.53 -5.34
C THR A 159 -41.90 -41.26 -5.17
N MET A 160 -42.85 -40.96 -6.06
CA MET A 160 -44.05 -41.77 -6.22
C MET A 160 -43.56 -43.20 -6.42
N MET A 161 -43.93 -44.11 -5.52
CA MET A 161 -43.78 -45.53 -5.77
C MET A 161 -44.56 -45.84 -7.04
N ASP A 162 -43.88 -46.48 -8.00
CA ASP A 162 -44.48 -46.96 -9.23
C ASP A 162 -45.42 -48.14 -8.89
N PRO A 163 -46.74 -48.08 -9.14
CA PRO A 163 -47.69 -49.08 -8.68
C PRO A 163 -47.80 -50.27 -9.64
N SER A 164 -46.66 -50.77 -10.16
CA SER A 164 -46.65 -51.91 -11.07
C SER A 164 -45.61 -52.96 -10.71
N ALA A 165 -45.72 -53.52 -9.51
CA ALA A 165 -45.19 -54.84 -9.18
C ALA A 165 -46.35 -55.76 -8.80
N ARG A 166 -47.19 -56.10 -9.78
CA ARG A 166 -48.14 -57.21 -9.66
C ARG A 166 -47.40 -58.52 -9.92
N LEU A 167 -47.28 -59.31 -8.84
CA LEU A 167 -47.46 -60.76 -8.77
C LEU A 167 -47.09 -61.59 -10.01
N THR A 168 -46.03 -62.37 -9.88
CA THR A 168 -46.01 -63.75 -10.41
C THR A 168 -45.50 -64.67 -9.30
N ILE A 169 -46.45 -65.37 -8.69
CA ILE A 169 -46.27 -66.60 -7.93
C ILE A 169 -46.56 -67.73 -8.91
N GLU A 170 -45.60 -68.62 -9.17
CA GLU A 170 -45.79 -70.01 -9.61
C GLU A 170 -44.54 -70.75 -9.11
N ALA A 171 -44.68 -71.64 -8.11
CA ALA A 171 -45.10 -73.04 -8.17
C ALA A 171 -43.88 -73.97 -8.36
#